data_AF-A0A952A558-F1
#
_entry.id   AF-A0A952A558-F1
#
_cell.length_a   1.000
_cell.length_b   1.000
_cell.length_c   1.000
_cell.angle_alpha   90.00
_cell.angle_beta   90.00
_cell.angle_gamma   90.00
#
_symmetry.space_group_name_H-M   'P 1'
#
loop_
_entity.id
_entity.type
_entity.pdbx_description
1 polymer ?
#
loop_
_entity_poly.entity_id
_entity_poly.type
_entity_poly.pdbx_seq_one_letter_code
_entity_poly.pdbx_strand_id
1 'polypeptide(L)'
;MNRRAVLIGGAAMLWAGAASAHVVTMPRSAEAGRPVALAFWVPEGCAGAATTALSVEIPESIVFAKPQPKAGWDIRLEHAPLADPIINEGVVQRERVTRITWSGGPAVPDSHFEQFTVLLRLPGATGPLRFPAVQTCAAGEKRWTEVPDASNAQTGLRYPAPTLTVTVISRLSGPTTK
;
A
#
# COMPACT_ATOMS: atom_id res chain seq x y z
N MET A 1 15.44 -10.51 66.97
CA MET A 1 15.73 -10.74 65.54
C MET A 1 14.52 -10.26 64.72
N ASN A 2 14.53 -9.00 64.25
CA ASN A 2 13.44 -8.44 63.44
C ASN A 2 13.94 -8.25 62.01
N ARG A 3 13.52 -9.10 61.08
CA ARG A 3 13.81 -8.93 59.64
C ARG A 3 12.65 -8.14 59.02
N ARG A 4 12.91 -6.89 58.66
CA ARG A 4 11.99 -6.07 57.84
C ARG A 4 12.00 -6.66 56.42
N ALA A 5 10.83 -7.12 55.97
CA ALA A 5 10.62 -7.51 54.58
C ALA A 5 10.55 -6.25 53.71
N VAL A 6 11.47 -6.11 52.76
CA VAL A 6 11.43 -5.06 51.73
C VAL A 6 10.66 -5.64 50.55
N LEU A 7 9.46 -5.12 50.30
CA LEU A 7 8.71 -5.39 49.07
C LEU A 7 9.28 -4.47 47.98
N ILE A 8 10.03 -5.05 47.05
CA ILE A 8 10.46 -4.36 45.82
C ILE A 8 9.28 -4.48 44.84
N GLY A 9 8.49 -3.41 44.73
CA GLY A 9 7.45 -3.28 43.70
C GLY A 9 8.09 -3.11 42.33
N GLY A 10 8.08 -4.16 41.51
CA GLY A 10 8.50 -4.09 40.12
C GLY A 10 7.48 -3.32 39.29
N ALA A 11 7.81 -2.09 38.91
CA ALA A 11 7.08 -1.35 37.89
C ALA A 11 7.35 -2.00 36.53
N ALA A 12 6.47 -2.91 36.10
CA ALA A 12 6.45 -3.41 34.74
C ALA A 12 5.97 -2.28 33.81
N MET A 13 6.89 -1.53 33.22
CA MET A 13 6.59 -0.68 32.07
C MET A 13 6.22 -1.58 30.90
N LEU A 14 4.91 -1.80 30.73
CA LEU A 14 4.35 -2.33 29.50
C LEU A 14 4.63 -1.32 28.38
N TRP A 15 5.74 -1.52 27.67
CA TRP A 15 5.94 -0.92 26.36
C TRP A 15 4.90 -1.51 25.41
N ALA A 16 3.71 -0.92 25.38
CA ALA A 16 2.80 -1.07 24.26
C ALA A 16 3.44 -0.33 23.07
N GLY A 17 4.37 -0.99 22.38
CA GLY A 17 4.85 -0.52 21.10
C GLY A 17 3.64 -0.30 20.20
N ALA A 18 3.53 0.90 19.60
CA ALA A 18 2.50 1.17 18.62
C ALA A 18 2.65 0.13 17.49
N ALA A 19 1.75 -0.86 17.46
CA ALA A 19 1.68 -1.78 16.34
C ALA A 19 1.42 -0.93 15.08
N SER A 20 2.35 -0.95 14.13
CA SER A 20 2.25 -0.12 12.94
C SER A 20 1.18 -0.70 12.01
N ALA A 21 -0.02 -0.13 12.10
CA ALA A 21 -1.22 -0.56 11.38
C ALA A 21 -1.37 0.05 9.98
N HIS A 22 -0.34 0.70 9.44
CA HIS A 22 -0.45 1.40 8.17
C HIS A 22 -0.51 0.41 7.01
N VAL A 23 -1.44 0.66 6.08
CA VAL A 23 -1.40 -0.02 4.78
C VAL A 23 -0.14 0.45 4.04
N VAL A 24 0.67 -0.51 3.60
CA VAL A 24 1.94 -0.22 2.89
C VAL A 24 1.99 -0.97 1.57
N THR A 25 2.84 -0.51 0.66
CA THR A 25 3.13 -1.26 -0.56
C THR A 25 4.27 -2.24 -0.32
N MET A 26 4.16 -3.41 -0.95
CA MET A 26 5.25 -4.38 -1.09
C MET A 26 5.45 -4.73 -2.57
N PRO A 27 6.64 -4.52 -3.14
CA PRO A 27 7.83 -3.92 -2.52
C PRO A 27 7.63 -2.43 -2.18
N ARG A 28 8.52 -1.87 -1.36
CA ARG A 28 8.53 -0.43 -1.01
C ARG A 28 9.21 0.43 -2.07
N SER A 29 10.02 -0.17 -2.93
CA SER A 29 10.64 0.49 -4.06
C SER A 29 10.74 -0.45 -5.27
N ALA A 30 10.79 0.13 -6.46
CA ALA A 30 11.00 -0.59 -7.71
C ALA A 30 11.57 0.36 -8.77
N GLU A 31 12.24 -0.20 -9.77
CA GLU A 31 12.94 0.59 -10.78
C GLU A 31 11.98 1.25 -11.78
N ALA A 32 12.30 2.49 -12.17
CA ALA A 32 11.59 3.25 -13.18
C ALA A 32 11.45 2.47 -14.49
N GLY A 33 10.30 2.58 -15.13
CA GLY A 33 10.07 1.95 -16.42
C GLY A 33 10.20 0.43 -16.37
N ARG A 34 9.93 -0.25 -15.23
CA ARG A 34 9.80 -1.72 -15.12
C ARG A 34 8.38 -2.16 -14.72
N PRO A 35 7.93 -3.36 -15.13
CA PRO A 35 6.73 -3.94 -14.55
C PRO A 35 6.99 -4.33 -13.09
N VAL A 36 5.97 -4.21 -12.24
CA VAL A 36 6.04 -4.62 -10.83
C VAL A 36 4.72 -5.24 -10.40
N ALA A 37 4.79 -6.38 -9.71
CA ALA A 37 3.67 -6.89 -8.93
C ALA A 37 3.68 -6.18 -7.57
N LEU A 38 2.76 -5.25 -7.38
CA LEU A 38 2.63 -4.44 -6.17
C LEU A 38 1.51 -5.01 -5.30
N ALA A 39 1.81 -5.36 -4.05
CA ALA A 39 0.81 -5.74 -3.06
C ALA A 39 0.54 -4.56 -2.12
N PHE A 40 -0.73 -4.21 -1.95
CA PHE A 40 -1.19 -3.41 -0.81
C PHE A 40 -1.34 -4.35 0.38
N TRP A 41 -0.44 -4.21 1.35
CA TRP A 41 -0.44 -5.02 2.57
C TRP A 41 -1.24 -4.31 3.65
N VAL A 42 -2.33 -4.94 4.07
CA VAL A 42 -3.25 -4.45 5.11
C VAL A 42 -2.98 -5.26 6.38
N PRO A 43 -2.36 -4.68 7.42
CA PRO A 43 -1.94 -5.41 8.63
C PRO A 43 -3.10 -5.95 9.48
N GLU A 44 -4.16 -5.15 9.59
CA GLU A 44 -5.24 -5.31 10.56
C GLU A 44 -6.51 -4.65 10.02
N GLY A 45 -7.59 -4.79 10.79
CA GLY A 45 -8.88 -4.20 10.53
C GLY A 45 -8.96 -2.70 10.90
N CYS A 46 -10.19 -2.21 10.99
CA CYS A 46 -10.46 -0.85 11.42
C CYS A 46 -10.92 -0.87 12.88
N ALA A 47 -10.03 -0.49 13.81
CA ALA A 47 -10.36 -0.37 15.22
C ALA A 47 -11.01 -1.65 15.79
N GLY A 48 -10.45 -2.83 15.48
CA GLY A 48 -10.99 -4.12 15.91
C GLY A 48 -12.02 -4.75 14.98
N ALA A 49 -12.56 -4.00 14.00
CA ALA A 49 -13.55 -4.51 13.05
C ALA A 49 -12.90 -5.09 11.80
N ALA A 50 -13.46 -6.21 11.30
CA ALA A 50 -12.96 -6.90 10.12
C ALA A 50 -13.02 -6.04 8.85
N THR A 51 -12.00 -6.16 7.99
CA THR A 51 -11.93 -5.51 6.68
C THR A 51 -12.84 -6.23 5.69
N THR A 52 -13.68 -5.49 4.98
CA THR A 52 -14.64 -6.01 4.00
C THR A 52 -14.43 -5.45 2.60
N ALA A 53 -13.70 -4.33 2.46
CA ALA A 53 -13.27 -3.82 1.17
C ALA A 53 -11.94 -3.06 1.26
N LEU A 54 -11.19 -3.08 0.17
CA LEU A 54 -10.10 -2.14 -0.08
C LEU A 54 -10.33 -1.49 -1.44
N SER A 55 -10.41 -0.16 -1.46
CA SER A 55 -10.49 0.64 -2.67
C SER A 55 -9.24 1.48 -2.82
N VAL A 56 -8.51 1.33 -3.93
CA VAL A 56 -7.23 2.00 -4.17
C VAL A 56 -7.29 2.82 -5.44
N GLU A 57 -6.84 4.07 -5.35
CA GLU A 57 -6.68 4.97 -6.49
C GLU A 57 -5.35 4.72 -7.21
N ILE A 58 -5.41 4.68 -8.54
CA ILE A 58 -4.27 4.46 -9.42
C ILE A 58 -3.79 5.81 -9.96
N PRO A 59 -2.53 6.21 -9.69
CA PRO A 59 -1.96 7.48 -10.17
C PRO A 59 -2.09 7.65 -11.68
N GLU A 60 -2.24 8.90 -12.13
CA GLU A 60 -2.32 9.22 -13.56
C GLU A 60 -1.09 8.79 -14.36
N SER A 61 0.08 8.77 -13.71
CA SER A 61 1.33 8.30 -14.30
C SER A 61 1.37 6.78 -14.56
N ILE A 62 0.36 6.04 -14.09
CA ILE A 62 0.22 4.59 -14.31
C ILE A 62 -0.87 4.37 -15.37
N VAL A 63 -0.40 3.99 -16.56
CA VAL A 63 -1.26 3.71 -17.72
C VAL A 63 -1.66 2.24 -17.84
N PHE A 64 -1.02 1.35 -17.08
CA PHE A 64 -1.33 -0.08 -17.05
C PHE A 64 -1.41 -0.57 -15.62
N ALA A 65 -2.57 -1.11 -15.25
CA ALA A 65 -2.81 -1.76 -13.97
C ALA A 65 -3.74 -2.97 -14.17
N LYS A 66 -3.30 -4.15 -13.72
CA LYS A 66 -4.06 -5.39 -13.82
C LYS A 66 -4.09 -6.09 -12.47
N PRO A 67 -5.21 -6.09 -11.74
CA PRO A 67 -5.29 -6.77 -10.46
C PRO A 67 -5.14 -8.28 -10.62
N GLN A 68 -4.51 -8.93 -9.65
CA GLN A 68 -4.49 -10.37 -9.56
C GLN A 68 -5.88 -10.88 -9.13
N PRO A 69 -6.44 -11.91 -9.77
CA PRO A 69 -7.66 -12.56 -9.28
C PRO A 69 -7.49 -12.98 -7.82
N LYS A 70 -8.50 -12.71 -6.99
CA LYS A 70 -8.49 -12.99 -5.56
C LYS A 70 -9.72 -13.82 -5.20
N ALA A 71 -9.51 -15.07 -4.81
CA ALA A 71 -10.59 -16.01 -4.54
C ALA A 71 -11.54 -15.46 -3.46
N GLY A 72 -12.85 -15.51 -3.73
CA GLY A 72 -13.90 -14.99 -2.84
C GLY A 72 -14.16 -13.49 -2.96
N TRP A 73 -13.25 -12.69 -3.53
CA TRP A 73 -13.40 -11.24 -3.64
C TRP A 73 -13.86 -10.81 -5.04
N ASP A 74 -14.82 -9.90 -5.09
CA ASP A 74 -15.18 -9.17 -6.29
C ASP A 74 -14.16 -8.08 -6.58
N ILE A 75 -13.81 -7.91 -7.85
CA ILE A 75 -12.88 -6.87 -8.32
C ILE A 75 -13.62 -5.94 -9.26
N ARG A 76 -13.77 -4.68 -8.86
CA ARG A 76 -14.34 -3.62 -9.68
C ARG A 76 -13.26 -2.67 -10.15
N LEU A 77 -13.27 -2.37 -11.45
CA LEU A 77 -12.35 -1.45 -12.11
C LEU A 77 -13.10 -0.22 -12.59
N GLU A 78 -12.61 0.96 -12.22
CA GLU A 78 -13.04 2.22 -12.83
C GLU A 78 -11.99 2.66 -13.84
N HIS A 79 -12.45 3.27 -14.93
CA HIS A 79 -11.62 3.69 -16.05
C HIS A 79 -11.81 5.17 -16.35
N ALA A 80 -10.79 5.79 -16.94
CA ALA A 80 -10.87 7.12 -17.52
C ALA A 80 -10.05 7.18 -18.81
N PRO A 81 -10.36 8.13 -19.72
CA PRO A 81 -9.61 8.32 -20.95
C PRO A 81 -8.14 8.63 -20.66
N LEU A 82 -7.26 8.14 -21.52
CA LEU A 82 -5.90 8.65 -21.63
C LEU A 82 -5.91 9.98 -22.39
N ALA A 83 -5.00 10.89 -22.03
CA ALA A 83 -4.80 12.12 -22.79
C ALA A 83 -4.36 11.81 -24.23
N ASP A 84 -3.44 10.86 -24.38
CA ASP A 84 -2.97 10.33 -25.66
C ASP A 84 -3.12 8.80 -25.69
N PRO A 85 -3.68 8.22 -26.77
CA PRO A 85 -3.71 6.77 -26.94
C PRO A 85 -2.29 6.18 -26.98
N ILE A 86 -2.11 5.02 -26.36
CA ILE A 86 -0.83 4.30 -26.35
C ILE A 86 -0.97 2.94 -27.05
N ILE A 87 0.15 2.39 -27.53
CA ILE A 87 0.20 0.98 -27.95
C ILE A 87 0.67 0.15 -26.77
N ASN A 88 -0.19 -0.76 -26.30
CA ASN A 88 0.11 -1.71 -25.26
C ASN A 88 -0.07 -3.13 -25.82
N GLU A 89 1.00 -3.92 -25.83
CA GLU A 89 1.00 -5.29 -26.40
C GLU A 89 0.43 -5.37 -27.84
N GLY A 90 0.68 -4.34 -28.66
CA GLY A 90 0.19 -4.27 -30.04
C GLY A 90 -1.26 -3.79 -30.18
N VAL A 91 -1.95 -3.48 -29.08
CA VAL A 91 -3.32 -2.97 -29.06
C VAL A 91 -3.33 -1.48 -28.72
N VAL A 92 -4.17 -0.72 -29.43
CA VAL A 92 -4.41 0.70 -29.10
C VAL A 92 -5.23 0.78 -27.81
N GLN A 93 -4.60 1.27 -26.74
CA GLN A 93 -5.24 1.53 -25.47
C GLN A 93 -5.62 3.01 -25.38
N ARG A 94 -6.89 3.29 -25.05
CA ARG A 94 -7.45 4.64 -24.95
C ARG A 94 -7.88 5.03 -23.55
N GLU A 95 -7.91 4.08 -22.62
CA GLU A 95 -8.34 4.29 -21.25
C GLU A 95 -7.33 3.67 -20.29
N ARG A 96 -7.27 4.18 -19.06
CA ARG A 96 -6.51 3.61 -17.95
C ARG A 96 -7.45 3.25 -16.81
N VAL A 97 -7.04 2.29 -16.00
CA VAL A 97 -7.67 2.04 -14.70
C VAL A 97 -7.34 3.22 -13.76
N THR A 98 -8.37 3.81 -13.16
CA THR A 98 -8.24 4.91 -12.18
C THR A 98 -8.44 4.46 -10.75
N ARG A 99 -9.19 3.37 -10.55
CA ARG A 99 -9.46 2.81 -9.23
C ARG A 99 -9.68 1.30 -9.33
N ILE A 100 -9.18 0.58 -8.33
CA ILE A 100 -9.42 -0.83 -8.14
C ILE A 100 -10.10 -1.01 -6.78
N THR A 101 -11.27 -1.64 -6.76
CA THR A 101 -11.96 -2.00 -5.53
C THR A 101 -12.04 -3.51 -5.42
N TRP A 102 -11.50 -4.06 -4.32
CA TRP A 102 -11.75 -5.43 -3.88
C TRP A 102 -12.83 -5.41 -2.80
N SER A 103 -13.91 -6.15 -2.98
CA SER A 103 -15.02 -6.21 -2.01
C SER A 103 -15.70 -7.58 -1.99
N GLY A 104 -16.66 -7.80 -1.08
CA GLY A 104 -17.52 -8.99 -1.09
C GLY A 104 -16.84 -10.29 -0.67
N GLY A 105 -15.53 -10.25 -0.39
CA GLY A 105 -14.77 -11.41 0.06
C GLY A 105 -14.97 -11.77 1.52
N PRO A 106 -14.32 -12.87 1.96
CA PRO A 106 -14.30 -13.22 3.37
C PRO A 106 -13.76 -12.03 4.17
N ALA A 107 -14.56 -11.53 5.11
CA ALA A 107 -14.16 -10.43 5.97
C ALA A 107 -12.85 -10.79 6.67
N VAL A 108 -11.81 -9.96 6.51
CA VAL A 108 -10.48 -10.20 7.10
C VAL A 108 -10.53 -9.75 8.57
N PRO A 109 -10.42 -10.67 9.54
CA PRO A 109 -10.47 -10.28 10.94
C PRO A 109 -9.33 -9.33 11.31
N ASP A 110 -9.53 -8.51 12.33
CA ASP A 110 -8.55 -7.52 12.77
C ASP A 110 -7.17 -8.13 13.13
N SER A 111 -7.16 -9.36 13.62
CA SER A 111 -5.95 -10.11 13.96
C SER A 111 -5.21 -10.73 12.77
N HIS A 112 -5.69 -10.52 11.54
CA HIS A 112 -5.12 -11.09 10.33
C HIS A 112 -4.71 -9.98 9.36
N PHE A 113 -3.59 -10.20 8.67
CA PHE A 113 -3.20 -9.36 7.56
C PHE A 113 -3.79 -9.91 6.25
N GLU A 114 -3.86 -9.05 5.23
CA GLU A 114 -4.25 -9.42 3.89
C GLU A 114 -3.46 -8.63 2.83
N GLN A 115 -3.33 -9.22 1.64
CA GLN A 115 -2.70 -8.61 0.47
C GLN A 115 -3.67 -8.48 -0.69
N PHE A 116 -3.63 -7.31 -1.32
CA PHE A 116 -4.34 -7.00 -2.56
C PHE A 116 -3.33 -6.64 -3.63
N THR A 117 -3.15 -7.52 -4.62
CA THR A 117 -2.04 -7.44 -5.57
C THR A 117 -2.48 -6.91 -6.92
N VAL A 118 -1.66 -6.04 -7.51
CA VAL A 118 -1.83 -5.48 -8.84
C VAL A 118 -0.51 -5.52 -9.62
N LEU A 119 -0.56 -5.97 -10.86
CA LEU A 119 0.55 -5.81 -11.80
C LEU A 119 0.48 -4.41 -12.42
N LEU A 120 1.54 -3.63 -12.25
CA LEU A 120 1.66 -2.28 -12.78
C LEU A 120 2.81 -2.18 -13.79
N ARG A 121 2.71 -1.23 -14.71
CA ARG A 121 3.85 -0.70 -15.47
C ARG A 121 4.26 0.64 -14.85
N LEU A 122 5.45 0.72 -14.27
CA LEU A 122 5.93 1.96 -13.67
C LEU A 122 6.32 3.01 -14.73
N PRO A 123 6.16 4.31 -14.42
CA PRO A 123 6.61 5.38 -15.30
C PRO A 123 8.15 5.43 -15.37
N GLY A 124 8.69 6.09 -16.39
CA GLY A 124 10.12 6.37 -16.48
C GLY A 124 10.62 7.41 -15.48
N ALA A 125 9.71 8.23 -14.92
CA ALA A 125 10.04 9.22 -13.90
C ALA A 125 10.27 8.55 -12.53
N THR A 126 11.32 8.97 -11.83
CA THR A 126 11.61 8.55 -10.45
C THR A 126 10.83 9.38 -9.44
N GLY A 127 10.66 8.84 -8.23
CA GLY A 127 10.01 9.54 -7.12
C GLY A 127 8.90 8.73 -6.46
N PRO A 128 8.19 9.31 -5.50
CA PRO A 128 7.11 8.61 -4.81
C PRO A 128 5.87 8.48 -5.70
N LEU A 129 5.36 7.26 -5.83
CA LEU A 129 4.01 6.99 -6.31
C LEU A 129 3.11 6.72 -5.11
N ARG A 130 2.14 7.59 -4.89
CA ARG A 130 1.17 7.51 -3.79
C ARG A 130 -0.11 6.86 -4.30
N PHE A 131 -0.66 5.94 -3.53
CA PHE A 131 -1.88 5.20 -3.86
C PHE A 131 -2.92 5.46 -2.76
N PRO A 132 -3.66 6.57 -2.79
CA PRO A 132 -4.74 6.82 -1.84
C PRO A 132 -5.66 5.61 -1.75
N ALA A 133 -5.96 5.18 -0.52
CA ALA A 133 -6.76 3.99 -0.30
C ALA A 133 -7.84 4.22 0.76
N VAL A 134 -8.98 3.57 0.57
CA VAL A 134 -10.06 3.48 1.56
C VAL A 134 -10.21 2.01 1.95
N GLN A 135 -9.97 1.73 3.22
CA GLN A 135 -10.24 0.43 3.83
C GLN A 135 -11.60 0.49 4.50
N THR A 136 -12.56 -0.28 3.98
CA THR A 136 -13.89 -0.39 4.56
C THR A 136 -13.91 -1.59 5.50
N CYS A 137 -14.50 -1.39 6.67
CA CYS A 137 -14.68 -2.39 7.71
C CYS A 137 -16.13 -2.38 8.20
N ALA A 138 -16.55 -3.42 8.90
CA ALA A 138 -17.93 -3.52 9.40
C ALA A 138 -18.39 -2.33 10.27
N ALA A 139 -17.45 -1.68 10.97
CA ALA A 139 -17.72 -0.57 11.89
C ALA A 139 -17.41 0.83 11.30
N GLY A 140 -16.99 0.94 10.03
CA GLY A 140 -16.63 2.22 9.42
C GLY A 140 -15.50 2.12 8.40
N GLU A 141 -14.76 3.20 8.21
CA GLU A 141 -13.69 3.28 7.20
C GLU A 141 -12.40 3.91 7.77
N LYS A 142 -11.24 3.42 7.30
CA LYS A 142 -9.95 4.11 7.43
C LYS A 142 -9.55 4.67 6.06
N ARG A 143 -9.21 5.97 6.00
CA ARG A 143 -8.82 6.67 4.76
C ARG A 143 -7.31 6.90 4.75
N TRP A 144 -6.59 6.05 4.05
CA TRP A 144 -5.15 6.10 3.86
C TRP A 144 -4.80 7.06 2.72
N THR A 145 -4.91 8.36 2.99
CA THR A 145 -4.81 9.42 1.97
C THR A 145 -3.84 10.54 2.33
N GLU A 146 -3.28 10.55 3.55
CA GLU A 146 -2.41 11.62 4.00
C GLU A 146 -1.07 11.60 3.24
N VAL A 147 -0.60 12.78 2.86
CA VAL A 147 0.70 12.98 2.20
C VAL A 147 1.56 13.90 3.06
N PRO A 148 2.90 13.69 3.09
CA PRO A 148 3.77 14.62 3.78
C PRO A 148 3.74 16.00 3.13
N ASP A 149 3.69 17.06 3.93
CA ASP A 149 3.87 18.45 3.53
C ASP A 149 5.03 19.09 4.32
N ALA A 150 5.33 20.36 4.06
CA ALA A 150 6.44 21.06 4.70
C ALA A 150 6.31 21.17 6.24
N SER A 151 5.11 20.96 6.79
CA SER A 151 4.79 21.08 8.21
C SER A 151 4.71 19.73 8.94
N ASN A 152 4.65 18.60 8.23
CA ASN A 152 4.62 17.26 8.81
C ASN A 152 5.68 16.32 8.20
N ALA A 153 6.54 15.77 9.05
CA ALA A 153 7.43 14.68 8.63
C ALA A 153 6.59 13.40 8.37
N GLN A 154 7.08 12.52 7.49
CA GLN A 154 6.43 11.24 7.15
C GLN A 154 6.04 10.39 8.39
N THR A 155 6.71 10.59 9.53
CA THR A 155 6.46 9.91 10.82
C THR A 155 5.27 10.48 11.63
N GLY A 156 4.75 11.65 11.28
CA GLY A 156 3.63 12.30 11.96
C GLY A 156 2.25 11.99 11.36
N LEU A 157 2.20 11.29 10.23
CA LEU A 157 0.95 10.95 9.54
C LEU A 157 0.26 9.78 10.22
N ARG A 158 -1.05 9.92 10.48
CA ARG A 158 -1.90 8.89 11.10
C ARG A 158 -2.41 7.89 10.09
N TYR A 159 -2.71 8.35 8.87
CA TYR A 159 -3.23 7.51 7.79
C TYR A 159 -2.51 7.85 6.47
N PRO A 160 -1.19 7.63 6.40
CA PRO A 160 -0.42 7.93 5.20
C PRO A 160 -0.90 7.08 4.01
N ALA A 161 -0.94 7.69 2.82
CA ALA A 161 -1.21 6.96 1.60
C ALA A 161 -0.11 5.90 1.34
N PRO A 162 -0.46 4.65 1.01
CA PRO A 162 0.49 3.64 0.56
C PRO A 162 1.39 4.19 -0.54
N THR A 163 2.70 3.95 -0.43
CA THR A 163 3.68 4.61 -1.28
C THR A 163 4.74 3.65 -1.78
N LEU A 164 4.89 3.61 -3.10
CA LEU A 164 6.01 2.96 -3.78
C LEU A 164 7.03 4.03 -4.20
N THR A 165 8.30 3.85 -3.83
CA THR A 165 9.37 4.71 -4.33
C THR A 165 9.91 4.17 -5.66
N VAL A 166 9.73 4.93 -6.74
CA VAL A 166 10.31 4.61 -8.04
C VAL A 166 11.75 5.08 -8.08
N THR A 167 12.69 4.14 -8.23
CA THR A 167 14.13 4.40 -8.21
C THR A 167 14.70 4.45 -9.62
N VAL A 168 15.94 4.96 -9.74
CA VAL A 168 16.71 4.85 -10.98
C VAL A 168 16.89 3.38 -11.35
N ILE A 169 16.99 3.11 -12.65
CA ILE A 169 17.38 1.79 -13.17
C ILE A 169 18.86 1.58 -12.82
N SER A 170 19.18 0.56 -12.06
CA SER A 170 20.58 0.23 -11.80
C SER A 170 21.17 -0.42 -13.04
N ARG A 171 21.98 0.31 -13.80
CA ARG A 171 22.83 -0.33 -14.81
C ARG A 171 23.98 -0.98 -14.06
N LEU A 172 24.07 -2.30 -14.09
CA LEU A 172 25.28 -2.99 -13.67
C LEU A 172 26.43 -2.48 -14.54
N SER A 173 27.36 -1.73 -13.94
CA SER A 173 28.64 -1.41 -14.59
C SER A 173 29.34 -2.73 -14.90
N GLY A 174 29.51 -3.06 -16.17
CA GLY A 174 30.33 -4.19 -16.59
C GLY A 174 31.77 -4.02 -16.09
N PRO A 175 32.54 -5.10 -15.94
CA PRO A 175 33.92 -5.01 -15.48
C PRO A 175 34.75 -4.18 -16.47
N THR A 176 35.32 -3.07 -16.00
CA THR A 176 36.31 -2.28 -16.74
C THR A 176 37.54 -3.15 -16.95
N THR A 177 37.68 -3.76 -18.14
CA THR A 177 38.91 -4.46 -18.51
C THR A 177 39.95 -3.40 -18.88
N LYS A 178 41.04 -3.32 -18.10
CA LYS A 178 42.28 -2.65 -18.50
C LYS A 178 43.17 -3.63 -19.23
#